data_AF-A0A920QR02-F1
#
_entry.id   AF-A0A920QR02-F1
#
_cell.length_a   1.000
_cell.length_b   1.000
_cell.length_c   1.000
_cell.angle_alpha   90.00
_cell.angle_beta   90.00
_cell.angle_gamma   90.00
#
_symmetry.space_group_name_H-M   'P 1'
#
loop_
_entity.id
_entity.type
_entity.pdbx_description
1 polymer ?
#
loop_
_entity_poly.entity_id
_entity_poly.type
_entity_poly.pdbx_seq_one_letter_code
_entity_poly.pdbx_strand_id
1 'polypeptide(L)'
;MMCSNNQILKTIIIAMLVLSLGFTYLIPSSKAHAQNVDVDDLTVQAGSYKIIVRSDASQISLGTVTYRINITESSDAAPVTDARVIINLRNHE
;
A
#
# COMPACT_ATOMS: atom_id res chain seq x y z
N MET A 1 56.91 5.88 18.94
CA MET A 1 56.30 6.11 17.62
C MET A 1 54.82 5.69 17.68
N MET A 2 53.97 6.44 18.39
CA MET A 2 52.55 6.10 18.69
C MET A 2 51.58 7.24 18.34
N CYS A 3 52.01 8.23 17.57
CA CYS A 3 51.17 9.40 17.21
C CYS A 3 50.52 9.30 15.83
N SER A 4 50.95 8.37 14.96
CA SER A 4 50.45 8.26 13.58
C SER A 4 49.12 7.51 13.47
N ASN A 5 48.96 6.39 14.18
CA ASN A 5 47.73 5.58 14.12
C ASN A 5 46.48 6.32 14.65
N ASN A 6 46.64 7.15 15.69
CA ASN A 6 45.51 7.89 16.27
C ASN A 6 44.99 9.00 15.34
N GLN A 7 45.86 9.59 14.52
CA GLN A 7 45.46 10.59 13.53
C GLN A 7 44.72 9.93 12.37
N ILE A 8 45.25 8.81 11.86
CA ILE A 8 44.62 8.03 10.78
C ILE A 8 43.24 7.52 11.20
N LEU A 9 43.12 6.96 12.41
CA LEU A 9 41.85 6.47 12.94
C LEU A 9 40.81 7.60 13.09
N LYS A 10 41.23 8.78 13.60
CA LYS A 10 40.37 9.96 13.67
C LYS A 10 39.88 10.40 12.29
N THR A 11 40.75 10.40 11.29
CA THR A 11 40.38 10.74 9.90
C THR A 11 39.36 9.77 9.33
N ILE A 12 39.52 8.47 9.57
CA ILE A 12 38.57 7.45 9.09
C ILE A 12 37.19 7.64 9.74
N ILE A 13 37.15 7.87 11.06
CA ILE A 13 35.89 8.10 11.79
C ILE A 13 35.17 9.34 11.26
N ILE A 14 35.90 10.44 11.03
CA ILE A 14 35.33 11.68 10.49
C ILE A 14 34.80 11.46 9.07
N ALA A 15 35.55 10.76 8.21
CA ALA A 15 35.11 10.46 6.85
C ALA A 15 33.84 9.60 6.82
N MET A 16 33.73 8.59 7.69
CA MET A 16 32.53 7.77 7.81
C MET A 16 31.34 8.57 8.34
N LEU A 17 31.55 9.47 9.29
CA LEU A 17 30.50 10.34 9.83
C LEU A 17 29.95 11.26 8.74
N VAL A 18 30.83 11.92 7.97
CA VAL A 18 30.43 12.78 6.83
C VAL A 18 29.69 11.98 5.76
N LEU A 19 30.14 10.76 5.46
CA LEU A 19 29.47 9.90 4.48
C LEU A 19 28.04 9.54 4.95
N SER A 20 27.88 9.12 6.20
CA SER A 20 26.56 8.76 6.77
C SER A 20 25.58 9.93 6.84
N LEU A 21 26.05 11.12 7.21
CA LEU A 21 25.23 12.33 7.27
C LEU A 21 24.91 12.88 5.86
N GLY A 22 25.83 12.75 4.91
CA GLY A 22 25.61 13.14 3.51
C GLY A 22 24.55 12.27 2.82
N PHE A 23 24.54 10.96 3.08
CA PHE A 23 23.59 10.04 2.47
C PHE A 23 22.12 10.36 2.82
N THR A 24 21.84 10.85 4.03
CA THR A 24 20.48 11.26 4.41
C THR A 24 19.93 12.45 3.62
N TYR A 25 20.80 13.27 3.01
CA TYR A 25 20.39 14.40 2.15
C TYR A 25 20.34 14.05 0.66
N LEU A 26 20.94 12.93 0.25
CA LEU A 26 21.01 12.47 -1.14
C LEU A 26 19.94 11.44 -1.49
N ILE A 27 19.24 10.88 -0.51
CA ILE A 27 18.02 10.11 -0.75
C ILE A 27 16.91 11.14 -0.92
N PRO A 28 16.45 11.45 -2.15
CA PRO A 28 15.24 12.23 -2.29
C PRO A 28 14.18 11.52 -1.47
N SER A 29 13.48 12.27 -0.60
CA SER A 29 12.31 11.77 0.10
C SER A 29 11.42 11.15 -0.96
N SER A 30 11.43 9.82 -1.03
CA SER A 30 10.55 9.10 -1.91
C SER A 30 9.18 9.43 -1.35
N LYS A 31 8.51 10.39 -1.98
CA LYS A 31 7.07 10.51 -1.85
C LYS A 31 6.57 9.22 -2.44
N ALA A 32 6.44 8.20 -1.60
CA ALA A 32 5.54 7.11 -1.85
C ALA A 32 4.23 7.82 -2.18
N HIS A 33 3.95 7.93 -3.48
CA HIS A 33 2.68 8.35 -3.97
C HIS A 33 1.76 7.24 -3.47
N ALA A 34 1.18 7.44 -2.29
CA ALA A 34 -0.10 6.87 -1.99
C ALA A 34 -0.99 7.46 -3.10
N GLN A 35 -1.09 6.71 -4.20
CA GLN A 35 -2.08 7.00 -5.22
C GLN A 35 -3.38 7.04 -4.43
N ASN A 36 -3.92 8.23 -4.26
CA ASN A 36 -5.30 8.40 -3.83
C ASN A 36 -6.11 7.88 -5.02
N VAL A 37 -6.19 6.56 -5.11
CA VAL A 37 -7.04 5.87 -6.06
C VAL A 37 -8.42 6.23 -5.58
N ASP A 38 -9.05 7.15 -6.30
CA ASP A 38 -10.47 7.44 -6.14
C ASP A 38 -11.19 6.10 -6.23
N VAL A 39 -11.63 5.59 -5.09
CA VAL A 39 -12.27 4.28 -5.02
C VAL A 39 -13.71 4.51 -5.43
N ASP A 40 -13.94 4.49 -6.74
CA ASP A 40 -15.28 4.47 -7.27
C ASP A 40 -15.93 3.14 -6.88
N ASP A 41 -17.06 3.22 -6.18
CA ASP A 41 -17.81 2.05 -5.77
C ASP A 41 -18.45 1.39 -6.98
N LEU A 42 -18.07 0.15 -7.27
CA LEU A 42 -18.80 -0.64 -8.24
C LEU A 42 -20.11 -1.10 -7.60
N THR A 43 -21.21 -0.46 -7.99
CA THR A 43 -22.56 -0.88 -7.60
C THR A 43 -23.22 -1.66 -8.73
N VAL A 44 -23.62 -2.90 -8.45
CA VAL A 44 -24.35 -3.76 -9.37
C VAL A 44 -25.72 -4.07 -8.78
N GLN A 45 -26.77 -3.83 -9.56
CA GLN A 45 -28.12 -4.26 -9.22
C GLN A 45 -28.41 -5.58 -9.94
N ALA A 46 -28.64 -6.63 -9.16
CA ALA A 46 -28.87 -8.00 -9.63
C ALA A 46 -30.25 -8.47 -9.15
N GLY A 47 -31.30 -8.04 -9.86
CA GLY A 47 -32.68 -8.34 -9.49
C GLY A 47 -33.05 -7.71 -8.15
N SER A 48 -33.48 -8.54 -7.19
CA SER A 48 -33.80 -8.10 -5.82
C SER A 48 -32.57 -7.68 -5.03
N TYR A 49 -31.35 -7.98 -5.48
CA TYR A 49 -30.13 -7.73 -4.71
C TYR A 49 -29.35 -6.54 -5.23
N LYS A 50 -28.69 -5.85 -4.30
CA LYS A 50 -27.71 -4.79 -4.57
C LYS A 50 -26.36 -5.23 -4.04
N ILE A 51 -25.37 -5.21 -4.93
CA ILE A 51 -23.99 -5.61 -4.65
C ILE A 51 -23.13 -4.36 -4.76
N ILE A 52 -22.38 -4.05 -3.70
CA ILE A 52 -21.41 -2.95 -3.70
C ILE A 52 -20.03 -3.56 -3.50
N VAL A 53 -19.13 -3.32 -4.46
CA VAL A 53 -17.72 -3.73 -4.40
C VAL A 53 -16.86 -2.48 -4.28
N ARG A 54 -16.10 -2.40 -3.20
CA ARG A 54 -15.18 -1.29 -2.91
C ARG A 54 -13.78 -1.83 -2.70
N SER A 55 -12.77 -1.27 -3.38
CA SER A 55 -11.38 -1.56 -3.04
C SER A 55 -11.01 -0.86 -1.73
N ASP A 56 -10.35 -1.56 -0.82
CA ASP A 56 -9.85 -0.96 0.40
C ASP A 56 -8.47 -0.37 0.11
N ALA A 57 -8.44 0.93 -0.23
CA ALA A 57 -7.21 1.65 -0.53
C ALA A 57 -6.21 1.65 0.65
N SER A 58 -6.70 1.48 1.89
CA SER A 58 -5.84 1.40 3.07
C SER A 58 -5.07 0.08 3.17
N GLN A 59 -5.49 -0.94 2.41
CA GLN A 59 -4.89 -2.28 2.41
C GLN A 59 -4.22 -2.64 1.07
N ILE A 60 -3.88 -1.63 0.26
CA ILE A 60 -3.06 -1.83 -0.93
C ILE A 60 -1.60 -1.99 -0.47
N SER A 61 -1.18 -3.25 -0.32
CA SER A 61 0.24 -3.61 -0.18
C SER A 61 0.79 -4.03 -1.55
N LEU A 62 2.12 -3.97 -1.72
CA LEU A 62 2.81 -4.44 -2.93
C LEU A 62 2.42 -5.89 -3.24
N GLY A 63 1.47 -6.07 -4.16
CA GLY A 63 0.99 -7.37 -4.64
C GLY A 63 -0.31 -7.90 -4.03
N THR A 64 -1.01 -7.15 -3.16
CA THR A 64 -2.33 -7.56 -2.63
C THR A 64 -3.35 -6.45 -2.78
N VAL A 65 -4.52 -6.78 -3.31
CA VAL A 65 -5.68 -5.88 -3.38
C VAL A 65 -6.81 -6.49 -2.56
N THR A 66 -7.29 -5.73 -1.57
CA THR A 66 -8.43 -6.12 -0.75
C THR A 66 -9.69 -5.47 -1.27
N TYR A 67 -10.75 -6.25 -1.44
CA TYR A 67 -12.08 -5.75 -1.79
C TYR A 67 -13.06 -6.06 -0.68
N ARG A 68 -13.88 -5.07 -0.32
CA ARG A 68 -15.06 -5.27 0.52
C ARG A 68 -16.27 -5.40 -0.39
N ILE A 69 -16.97 -6.52 -0.26
CA ILE A 69 -18.18 -6.83 -1.02
C ILE A 69 -19.35 -6.83 -0.04
N ASN A 70 -20.29 -5.90 -0.21
CA ASN A 70 -21.54 -5.87 0.55
C ASN A 70 -22.67 -6.33 -0.36
N ILE A 71 -23.46 -7.31 0.10
CA ILE A 71 -24.62 -7.84 -0.61
C ILE A 71 -25.84 -7.60 0.26
N THR A 72 -26.78 -6.81 -0.25
CA THR A 72 -28.00 -6.47 0.45
C THR A 72 -29.21 -6.66 -0.44
N GLU A 73 -30.38 -6.81 0.14
CA GLU A 73 -31.64 -6.64 -0.57
C GLU A 73 -31.77 -5.19 -1.09
N SER A 74 -32.35 -5.02 -2.26
CA SER A 74 -32.53 -3.70 -2.91
C SER A 74 -33.69 -2.93 -2.32
N SER A 75 -34.68 -3.64 -1.76
CA SER A 75 -35.90 -3.04 -1.20
C SER A 75 -35.67 -2.32 0.11
N ASP A 76 -34.87 -2.90 1.01
CA ASP A 76 -34.73 -2.47 2.39
C ASP A 76 -33.27 -2.46 2.90
N ALA A 77 -32.30 -2.75 2.02
CA ALA A 77 -30.88 -2.86 2.37
C ALA A 77 -30.57 -3.91 3.46
N ALA A 78 -31.45 -4.90 3.66
CA ALA A 78 -31.19 -5.99 4.59
C ALA A 78 -29.99 -6.84 4.14
N PRO A 79 -29.11 -7.31 5.06
CA PRO A 79 -27.98 -8.15 4.70
C PRO A 79 -28.46 -9.53 4.26
N VAL A 80 -27.85 -10.06 3.19
CA VAL A 80 -28.10 -11.43 2.74
C VAL A 80 -27.28 -12.41 3.58
N THR A 81 -27.92 -13.39 4.23
CA THR A 81 -27.29 -14.30 5.20
C THR A 81 -26.57 -15.49 4.56
N ASP A 82 -26.99 -15.91 3.37
CA ASP A 82 -26.49 -17.11 2.68
C ASP A 82 -25.85 -16.75 1.31
N ALA A 83 -25.19 -15.59 1.26
CA ALA A 83 -24.56 -15.11 0.04
C ALA A 83 -23.31 -15.93 -0.30
N ARG A 84 -23.25 -16.46 -1.53
CA ARG A 84 -22.05 -17.09 -2.08
C ARG A 84 -21.37 -16.14 -3.06
N VAL A 85 -20.11 -15.82 -2.78
CA VAL A 85 -19.27 -14.99 -3.67
C VAL A 85 -18.31 -15.89 -4.44
N ILE A 86 -18.29 -15.75 -5.78
CA ILE A 86 -17.35 -16.44 -6.67
C ILE A 86 -16.55 -15.36 -7.41
N ILE A 87 -15.23 -15.34 -7.24
CA ILE A 87 -14.34 -14.38 -7.88
C ILE A 87 -13.59 -15.12 -8.99
N ASN A 88 -13.81 -14.69 -10.24
CA ASN A 88 -13.09 -15.20 -11.39
C ASN A 88 -12.12 -14.14 -11.90
N LEU A 89 -10.83 -14.36 -11.69
CA LEU A 89 -9.78 -13.50 -12.22
C LEU A 89 -9.48 -13.92 -13.66
N ARG A 90 -9.45 -12.95 -14.58
CA ARG A 90 -8.94 -13.16 -15.94
C ARG A 90 -7.62 -12.43 -16.05
N ASN A 91 -6.56 -13.14 -16.42
CA ASN A 91 -5.33 -12.48 -16.82
C ASN A 91 -5.56 -11.90 -18.21
N HIS A 92 -5.45 -10.59 -18.33
CA HIS A 92 -5.23 -9.96 -19.63
C HIS A 92 -3.73 -10.03 -19.91
N GLU A 93 -3.37 -10.83 -20.91
CA GLU A 93 -2.02 -10.87 -21.49
C GLU A 93 -1.73 -9.60 -22.29
#